data_AF-A0A1C5X8L0-F1
#
_entry.id   AF-A0A1C5X8L0-F1
#
_cell.length_a   1.000
_cell.length_b   1.000
_cell.length_c   1.000
_cell.angle_alpha   90.00
_cell.angle_beta   90.00
_cell.angle_gamma   90.00
#
_symmetry.space_group_name_H-M   'P 1'
#
loop_
_entity.id
_entity.type
_entity.pdbx_description
1 polymer ?
#
loop_
_entity_poly.entity_id
_entity_poly.type
_entity_poly.pdbx_seq_one_letter_code
_entity_poly.pdbx_strand_id
1 'polypeptide(L)'
;MSKKKYEYPENLWDAVVQRSKELKDNRILKLLPDQEAGLEFALSCFPEEYETVIRLRYKERLSEKKIAERMDLEADRVHRMILMGVKHLAKPQYVIYVVEGLENYNRNLVVQRERSIENAKRLHPDLPENILEEPISFLKFNTRIYNALKRHDVDTVGDLLDALRLPNWIQSFSNIGKQSQREIVQKMESLGLADDSYASVRKIKKSVRNVE
;
A
#
# COMPACT_ATOMS: atom_id res chain seq x y z
N MET A 1 -9.02 -9.63 -30.80
CA MET A 1 -7.58 -10.00 -30.76
C MET A 1 -6.75 -8.86 -30.21
N SER A 2 -6.23 -8.98 -28.98
CA SER A 2 -4.93 -8.40 -28.60
C SER A 2 -4.30 -9.25 -27.49
N LYS A 3 -3.44 -10.17 -27.96
CA LYS A 3 -2.19 -10.70 -27.40
C LYS A 3 -2.12 -10.88 -25.86
N LYS A 4 -1.94 -12.15 -25.43
CA LYS A 4 -1.33 -12.54 -24.15
C LYS A 4 -0.23 -11.52 -23.80
N LYS A 5 -0.39 -10.74 -22.73
CA LYS A 5 0.57 -9.65 -22.48
C LYS A 5 1.54 -9.89 -21.33
N TYR A 6 1.19 -10.73 -20.35
CA TYR A 6 2.05 -11.03 -19.22
C TYR A 6 1.81 -12.47 -18.72
N GLU A 7 2.86 -13.12 -18.21
CA GLU A 7 2.76 -14.39 -17.48
C GLU A 7 2.63 -14.10 -15.98
N TYR A 8 2.45 -15.16 -15.19
CA TYR A 8 2.58 -15.01 -13.74
C TYR A 8 4.06 -14.74 -13.42
N PRO A 9 4.39 -13.80 -12.51
CA PRO A 9 3.50 -13.00 -11.66
C PRO A 9 2.94 -11.69 -12.27
N GLU A 10 3.47 -11.20 -13.40
CA GLU A 10 3.14 -9.87 -13.93
C GLU A 10 1.69 -9.69 -14.36
N ASN A 11 0.99 -10.75 -14.76
CA ASN A 11 -0.43 -10.68 -15.11
C ASN A 11 -1.32 -10.35 -13.92
N LEU A 12 -0.95 -10.79 -12.72
CA LEU A 12 -1.61 -10.44 -11.47
C LEU A 12 -1.28 -9.00 -11.11
N TRP A 13 0.00 -8.62 -11.17
CA TRP A 13 0.41 -7.25 -10.88
C TRP A 13 -0.27 -6.22 -11.79
N ASP A 14 -0.38 -6.51 -13.09
CA ASP A 14 -1.08 -5.65 -14.04
C ASP A 14 -2.57 -5.50 -13.65
N ALA A 15 -3.23 -6.56 -13.17
CA ALA A 15 -4.59 -6.48 -12.67
C ALA A 15 -4.72 -5.61 -11.39
N VAL A 16 -3.74 -5.71 -10.47
CA VAL A 16 -3.66 -4.89 -9.25
C VAL A 16 -3.52 -3.40 -9.62
N VAL A 17 -2.58 -3.08 -10.51
CA VAL A 17 -2.33 -1.71 -10.98
C VAL A 17 -3.55 -1.15 -11.72
N GLN A 18 -4.24 -1.95 -12.54
CA GLN A 18 -5.46 -1.51 -13.22
C GLN A 18 -6.61 -1.22 -12.25
N ARG A 19 -6.64 -1.90 -11.10
CA ARG A 19 -7.72 -1.77 -10.11
C ARG A 19 -7.65 -0.47 -9.32
N SER A 20 -6.46 0.11 -9.19
CA SER A 20 -6.20 1.30 -8.38
C SER A 20 -5.67 2.43 -9.26
N LYS A 21 -6.43 3.53 -9.34
CA LYS A 21 -5.99 4.70 -10.12
C LYS A 21 -4.69 5.27 -9.55
N GLU A 22 -4.51 5.06 -8.25
CA GLU A 22 -3.40 5.45 -7.42
C GLU A 22 -2.10 4.72 -7.77
N LEU A 23 -2.18 3.53 -8.38
CA LEU A 23 -1.03 2.70 -8.75
C LEU A 23 -0.60 2.83 -10.20
N LYS A 24 -1.29 3.64 -11.02
CA LYS A 24 -1.01 3.74 -12.46
C LYS A 24 0.44 4.09 -12.79
N ASP A 25 1.06 4.92 -11.96
CA ASP A 25 2.46 5.35 -12.11
C ASP A 25 3.47 4.30 -11.60
N ASN A 26 3.00 3.27 -10.88
CA ASN A 26 3.80 2.18 -10.31
C ASN A 26 3.79 0.92 -11.18
N ARG A 27 3.44 1.05 -12.46
CA ARG A 27 3.39 -0.11 -13.37
C ARG A 27 4.79 -0.68 -13.60
N ILE A 28 4.96 -1.96 -13.26
CA ILE A 28 6.20 -2.72 -13.47
C ILE A 28 5.92 -3.75 -14.56
N LEU A 29 6.69 -3.72 -15.65
CA LEU A 29 6.49 -4.61 -16.79
C LEU A 29 7.06 -6.01 -16.57
N LYS A 30 8.10 -6.12 -15.74
CA LYS A 30 8.78 -7.36 -15.36
C LYS A 30 9.25 -7.23 -13.92
N LEU A 31 8.77 -8.12 -13.06
CA LEU A 31 9.12 -8.11 -11.64
C LEU A 31 10.53 -8.69 -11.46
N LEU A 32 11.33 -8.05 -10.61
CA LEU A 32 12.59 -8.63 -10.13
C LEU A 32 12.31 -9.71 -9.07
N PRO A 33 13.23 -10.65 -8.80
CA PRO A 33 13.01 -11.72 -7.82
C PRO A 33 12.54 -11.22 -6.46
N ASP A 34 13.11 -10.11 -5.97
CA ASP A 34 12.72 -9.52 -4.69
C ASP A 34 11.29 -8.92 -4.72
N GLN A 35 10.88 -8.37 -5.86
CA GLN A 35 9.53 -7.82 -6.06
C GLN A 35 8.50 -8.94 -6.24
N GLU A 36 8.86 -10.03 -6.91
CA GLU A 36 8.06 -11.25 -6.97
C GLU A 36 7.87 -11.86 -5.58
N ALA A 37 8.94 -11.97 -4.79
CA ALA A 37 8.85 -12.39 -3.39
C ALA A 37 7.91 -11.47 -2.59
N GLY A 38 7.94 -10.17 -2.86
CA GLY A 38 7.01 -9.20 -2.27
C GLY A 38 5.55 -9.44 -2.65
N LEU A 39 5.26 -9.79 -3.91
CA LEU A 39 3.91 -10.13 -4.36
C LEU A 39 3.42 -11.45 -3.74
N GLU A 40 4.29 -12.45 -3.67
CA GLU A 40 3.99 -13.73 -3.04
C GLU A 40 3.71 -13.58 -1.54
N PHE A 41 4.51 -12.75 -0.84
CA PHE A 41 4.28 -12.42 0.55
C PHE A 41 2.97 -11.64 0.75
N ALA A 42 2.68 -10.67 -0.12
CA ALA A 42 1.42 -9.94 -0.07
C ALA A 42 0.22 -10.88 -0.24
N LEU A 43 0.31 -11.86 -1.14
CA LEU A 43 -0.72 -12.90 -1.33
C LEU A 43 -0.89 -13.79 -0.11
N SER A 44 0.19 -14.21 0.54
CA SER A 44 0.12 -15.11 1.71
C SER A 44 -0.47 -14.44 2.95
N CYS A 45 -0.55 -13.11 2.97
CA CYS A 45 -1.24 -12.36 4.01
C CYS A 45 -2.78 -12.45 3.91
N PHE A 46 -3.32 -13.14 2.91
CA PHE A 46 -4.75 -13.22 2.65
C PHE A 46 -5.34 -14.45 3.33
N PRO A 47 -6.67 -14.49 3.58
CA PRO A 47 -7.30 -15.76 3.91
C PRO A 47 -7.04 -16.78 2.79
N GLU A 48 -6.76 -18.02 3.17
CA GLU A 48 -6.33 -19.11 2.27
C GLU A 48 -7.26 -19.30 1.05
N GLU A 49 -8.58 -19.14 1.25
CA GLU A 49 -9.55 -19.21 0.16
C GLU A 49 -9.30 -18.16 -0.94
N TYR A 50 -8.99 -16.92 -0.55
CA TYR A 50 -8.73 -15.83 -1.50
C TYR A 50 -7.40 -16.02 -2.21
N GLU A 51 -6.35 -16.41 -1.48
CA GLU A 51 -5.06 -16.75 -2.08
C GLU A 51 -5.22 -17.84 -3.13
N THR A 52 -5.94 -18.92 -2.78
CA THR A 52 -6.19 -20.06 -3.68
C THR A 52 -6.91 -19.62 -4.95
N VAL A 53 -8.01 -18.86 -4.83
CA VAL A 53 -8.75 -18.34 -5.99
C VAL A 53 -7.85 -17.48 -6.90
N ILE A 54 -7.03 -16.60 -6.31
CA ILE A 54 -6.13 -15.74 -7.08
C ILE A 54 -5.05 -16.56 -7.79
N ARG A 55 -4.46 -17.57 -7.13
CA ARG A 55 -3.47 -18.47 -7.74
C ARG A 55 -4.09 -19.29 -8.88
N LEU A 56 -5.26 -19.88 -8.67
CA LEU A 56 -5.97 -20.62 -9.72
C LEU A 56 -6.27 -19.72 -10.94
N ARG A 57 -6.64 -18.46 -10.69
CA ARG A 57 -6.98 -17.51 -11.75
C ARG A 57 -5.75 -17.03 -12.54
N TYR A 58 -4.70 -16.62 -11.85
CA TYR A 58 -3.57 -15.91 -12.47
C TYR A 58 -2.36 -16.81 -12.74
N LYS A 59 -2.05 -17.75 -11.85
CA LYS A 59 -0.93 -18.70 -12.01
C LYS A 59 -1.32 -19.89 -12.87
N GLU A 60 -2.45 -20.55 -12.56
CA GLU A 60 -2.93 -21.72 -13.32
C GLU A 60 -3.80 -21.36 -14.54
N ARG A 61 -4.16 -20.09 -14.69
CA ARG A 61 -4.98 -19.56 -15.80
C ARG A 61 -6.35 -20.25 -15.96
N LEU A 62 -6.94 -20.70 -14.85
CA LEU A 62 -8.30 -21.24 -14.88
C LEU A 62 -9.34 -20.13 -15.13
N SER A 63 -10.44 -20.50 -15.79
CA SER A 63 -11.61 -19.64 -15.90
C SER A 63 -12.38 -19.66 -14.58
N GLU A 64 -13.17 -18.60 -14.32
CA GLU A 64 -14.00 -18.51 -13.12
C GLU A 64 -14.92 -19.73 -12.96
N LYS A 65 -15.47 -20.25 -14.06
CA LYS A 65 -16.25 -21.49 -14.08
C LYS A 65 -15.46 -22.71 -13.62
N LYS A 66 -14.22 -22.89 -14.09
CA LYS A 66 -13.36 -24.03 -13.68
C LYS A 66 -12.92 -23.90 -12.23
N ILE A 67 -12.72 -22.68 -11.74
CA ILE A 67 -12.40 -22.42 -10.34
C ILE A 67 -13.60 -22.76 -9.45
N ALA A 68 -14.80 -22.33 -9.86
CA ALA A 68 -16.06 -22.64 -9.21
C ALA A 68 -16.28 -24.15 -9.09
N GLU A 69 -16.10 -24.89 -10.18
CA GLU A 69 -16.16 -26.36 -10.19
C GLU A 69 -15.11 -26.99 -9.25
N ARG A 70 -13.87 -26.50 -9.27
CA ARG A 70 -12.76 -27.07 -8.48
C ARG A 70 -12.89 -26.80 -6.99
N MET A 71 -13.50 -25.68 -6.61
CA MET A 71 -13.64 -25.26 -5.21
C MET A 71 -15.03 -25.53 -4.64
N ASP A 72 -15.94 -26.13 -5.42
CA ASP A 72 -17.35 -26.33 -5.06
C ASP A 72 -18.03 -25.02 -4.63
N LEU A 73 -17.83 -23.97 -5.43
CA LEU A 73 -18.35 -22.62 -5.20
C LEU A 73 -19.22 -22.15 -6.36
N GLU A 74 -20.16 -21.26 -6.07
CA GLU A 74 -20.88 -20.53 -7.11
C GLU A 74 -19.95 -19.61 -7.92
N ALA A 75 -20.16 -19.52 -9.24
CA ALA A 75 -19.35 -18.68 -10.13
C ALA A 75 -19.33 -17.22 -9.69
N ASP A 76 -20.46 -16.68 -9.23
CA ASP A 76 -20.56 -15.32 -8.68
C ASP A 76 -19.74 -15.13 -7.40
N ARG A 77 -19.60 -16.16 -6.57
CA ARG A 77 -18.72 -16.12 -5.39
C ARG A 77 -17.26 -16.03 -5.83
N VAL A 78 -16.84 -16.86 -6.77
CA VAL A 78 -15.48 -16.82 -7.34
C VAL A 78 -15.16 -15.46 -7.96
N HIS A 79 -16.07 -14.92 -8.76
CA HIS A 79 -15.90 -13.60 -9.38
C HIS A 79 -15.66 -12.52 -8.31
N ARG A 80 -16.51 -12.48 -7.26
CA ARG A 80 -16.35 -11.55 -6.14
C ARG A 80 -15.03 -11.76 -5.40
N MET A 81 -14.62 -13.01 -5.17
CA MET A 81 -13.34 -13.31 -4.51
C MET A 81 -12.14 -12.79 -5.32
N ILE A 82 -12.15 -12.95 -6.65
CA ILE A 82 -11.11 -12.38 -7.53
C ILE A 82 -11.10 -10.85 -7.41
N LEU A 83 -12.26 -10.20 -7.54
CA LEU A 83 -12.36 -8.74 -7.45
C LEU A 83 -11.88 -8.20 -6.10
N MET A 84 -12.23 -8.88 -5.01
CA MET A 84 -11.87 -8.49 -3.66
C MET A 84 -10.40 -8.77 -3.37
N GLY A 85 -9.85 -9.92 -3.81
CA GLY A 85 -8.43 -10.23 -3.67
C GLY A 85 -7.56 -9.21 -4.40
N VAL A 86 -7.87 -8.90 -5.67
CA VAL A 86 -7.13 -7.86 -6.42
C VAL A 86 -7.27 -6.48 -5.77
N LYS A 87 -8.46 -6.13 -5.27
CA LYS A 87 -8.67 -4.87 -4.53
C LYS A 87 -7.82 -4.82 -3.26
N HIS A 88 -7.72 -5.92 -2.53
CA HIS A 88 -6.93 -6.00 -1.30
C HIS A 88 -5.43 -5.90 -1.60
N LEU A 89 -4.93 -6.58 -2.65
CA LEU A 89 -3.53 -6.47 -3.09
C LEU A 89 -3.15 -5.04 -3.49
N ALA A 90 -4.13 -4.23 -3.91
CA ALA A 90 -3.91 -2.85 -4.31
C ALA A 90 -3.79 -1.87 -3.13
N LYS A 91 -3.89 -2.34 -1.88
CA LYS A 91 -3.71 -1.50 -0.69
C LYS A 91 -2.22 -1.20 -0.42
N PRO A 92 -1.89 -0.07 0.22
CA PRO A 92 -0.52 0.37 0.48
C PRO A 92 0.35 -0.66 1.14
N GLN A 93 -0.21 -1.28 2.18
CA GLN A 93 0.51 -2.21 3.02
C GLN A 93 0.97 -3.43 2.24
N TYR A 94 0.36 -3.75 1.08
CA TYR A 94 0.74 -4.87 0.24
C TYR A 94 1.56 -4.44 -0.98
N VAL A 95 1.17 -3.33 -1.60
CA VAL A 95 1.87 -2.73 -2.76
C VAL A 95 3.34 -2.46 -2.43
N ILE A 96 3.64 -2.03 -1.21
CA ILE A 96 5.00 -1.66 -0.82
C ILE A 96 5.98 -2.83 -0.90
N TYR A 97 5.57 -4.05 -0.56
CA TYR A 97 6.40 -5.24 -0.70
C TYR A 97 6.79 -5.48 -2.17
N VAL A 98 5.89 -5.21 -3.10
CA VAL A 98 6.13 -5.38 -4.53
C VAL A 98 6.98 -4.26 -5.09
N VAL A 99 6.66 -3.01 -4.75
CA VAL A 99 7.35 -1.83 -5.32
C VAL A 99 8.78 -1.74 -4.81
N GLU A 100 9.00 -1.92 -3.50
CA GLU A 100 10.34 -1.86 -2.91
C GLU A 100 11.12 -3.18 -3.04
N GLY A 101 10.43 -4.32 -3.18
CA GLY A 101 10.99 -5.66 -3.00
C GLY A 101 10.93 -6.08 -1.53
N LEU A 102 10.71 -7.37 -1.25
CA LEU A 102 10.47 -7.88 0.11
C LEU A 102 11.70 -7.77 1.01
N GLU A 103 12.87 -8.20 0.56
CA GLU A 103 14.13 -8.13 1.28
C GLU A 103 14.53 -6.68 1.54
N ASN A 104 14.43 -5.84 0.50
CA ASN A 104 14.71 -4.43 0.63
C ASN A 104 13.71 -3.74 1.58
N TYR A 105 12.42 -4.08 1.49
CA TYR A 105 11.41 -3.60 2.43
C TYR A 105 11.75 -4.01 3.85
N ASN A 106 12.06 -5.29 4.11
CA ASN A 106 12.35 -5.83 5.43
C ASN A 106 13.60 -5.19 6.05
N ARG A 107 14.67 -5.04 5.24
CA ARG A 107 15.90 -4.37 5.66
C ARG A 107 15.64 -2.93 6.11
N ASN A 108 14.77 -2.23 5.38
CA ASN A 108 14.53 -0.81 5.63
C ASN A 108 13.40 -0.57 6.64
N LEU A 109 12.41 -1.48 6.77
CA LEU A 109 11.22 -1.29 7.60
C LEU A 109 11.56 -1.14 9.08
N VAL A 110 12.25 -2.16 9.63
CA VAL A 110 12.54 -2.22 11.05
C VAL A 110 13.39 -1.02 11.43
N VAL A 111 14.49 -0.81 10.71
CA VAL A 111 15.41 0.30 10.94
C VAL A 111 14.72 1.67 10.80
N GLN A 112 13.87 1.85 9.78
CA GLN A 112 13.20 3.14 9.56
C GLN A 112 12.12 3.40 10.61
N ARG A 113 11.31 2.39 10.99
CA ARG A 113 10.31 2.53 12.05
C ARG A 113 10.95 2.76 13.41
N GLU A 114 12.01 2.02 13.75
CA GLU A 114 12.78 2.22 14.98
C GLU A 114 13.35 3.64 15.05
N ARG A 115 13.97 4.10 13.97
CA ARG A 115 14.47 5.48 13.87
C ARG A 115 13.36 6.52 14.02
N SER A 116 12.18 6.29 13.45
CA SER A 116 11.02 7.18 13.61
C SER A 116 10.49 7.20 15.04
N ILE A 117 10.40 6.04 15.70
CA ILE A 117 10.00 5.94 17.11
C ILE A 117 11.04 6.64 18.00
N GLU A 118 12.33 6.40 17.77
CA GLU A 118 13.41 7.03 18.53
C GLU A 118 13.41 8.55 18.37
N ASN A 119 13.27 9.05 17.13
CA ASN A 119 13.15 10.48 16.86
C ASN A 119 11.92 11.09 17.52
N ALA A 120 10.77 10.41 17.46
CA ALA A 120 9.54 10.85 18.08
C ALA A 120 9.67 10.92 19.60
N LYS A 121 10.22 9.88 20.25
CA LYS A 121 10.50 9.87 21.69
C LYS A 121 11.51 10.94 22.10
N ARG A 122 12.53 11.20 21.27
CA ARG A 122 13.53 12.25 21.52
C ARG A 122 12.93 13.65 21.48
N LEU A 123 12.01 13.91 20.55
CA LEU A 123 11.36 15.22 20.40
C LEU A 123 10.17 15.41 21.34
N HIS A 124 9.46 14.33 21.63
CA HIS A 124 8.24 14.30 22.44
C HIS A 124 8.26 13.07 23.36
N PRO A 125 8.94 13.15 24.52
CA PRO A 125 9.07 12.03 25.46
C PRO A 125 7.73 11.52 26.01
N ASP A 126 6.70 12.35 26.01
CA ASP A 126 5.36 12.03 26.50
C ASP A 126 4.48 11.30 25.47
N LEU A 127 4.99 11.01 24.26
CA LEU A 127 4.25 10.24 23.28
C LEU A 127 4.01 8.80 23.79
N PRO A 128 2.88 8.18 23.41
CA PRO A 128 2.62 6.77 23.70
C PRO A 128 3.77 5.87 23.26
N GLU A 129 4.09 4.89 24.10
CA GLU A 129 5.17 3.94 23.82
C GLU A 129 4.93 3.16 22.52
N ASN A 130 3.67 2.81 22.26
CA ASN A 130 3.22 2.13 21.05
C ASN A 130 2.60 3.10 20.04
N ILE A 131 3.22 4.27 19.83
CA ILE A 131 2.70 5.34 18.94
C ILE A 131 2.27 4.85 17.55
N LEU A 132 2.89 3.80 17.00
CA LEU A 132 2.51 3.27 15.69
C LEU A 132 1.19 2.48 15.70
N GLU A 133 0.78 1.95 16.85
CA GLU A 133 -0.49 1.24 17.04
C GLU A 133 -1.64 2.21 17.33
N GLU A 134 -1.33 3.46 17.67
CA GLU A 134 -2.35 4.48 17.94
C GLU A 134 -3.23 4.71 16.70
N PRO A 135 -4.55 4.91 16.90
CA PRO A 135 -5.46 5.20 15.81
C PRO A 135 -5.13 6.55 15.17
N ILE A 136 -5.46 6.72 13.89
CA ILE A 136 -5.16 7.96 13.16
C ILE A 136 -5.85 9.21 13.75
N SER A 137 -6.90 9.03 14.57
CA SER A 137 -7.55 10.09 15.35
C SER A 137 -6.61 10.73 16.38
N PHE A 138 -5.59 10.00 16.86
CA PHE A 138 -4.55 10.52 17.76
C PHE A 138 -3.85 11.75 17.18
N LEU A 139 -3.63 11.76 15.85
CA LEU A 139 -2.97 12.86 15.16
C LEU A 139 -3.81 14.14 15.07
N LYS A 140 -5.10 14.08 15.45
CA LYS A 140 -6.05 15.21 15.48
C LYS A 140 -6.09 15.99 14.16
N PHE A 141 -6.05 15.28 13.04
CA PHE A 141 -6.26 15.88 11.73
C PHE A 141 -7.68 16.46 11.59
N ASN A 142 -7.85 17.44 10.70
CA ASN A 142 -9.19 17.90 10.35
C ASN A 142 -10.04 16.77 9.75
N THR A 143 -11.37 16.93 9.81
CA THR A 143 -12.35 15.93 9.36
C THR A 143 -12.12 15.49 7.91
N ARG A 144 -11.63 16.39 7.03
CA ARG A 144 -11.37 16.07 5.63
C ARG A 144 -10.20 15.10 5.47
N ILE A 145 -9.07 15.36 6.13
CA ILE A 145 -7.89 14.48 6.12
C ILE A 145 -8.25 13.16 6.79
N TYR A 146 -8.85 13.19 7.98
CA TYR A 146 -9.24 12.00 8.70
C TYR A 146 -10.13 11.08 7.85
N ASN A 147 -11.20 11.62 7.25
CA ASN A 147 -12.11 10.84 6.41
C ASN A 147 -11.47 10.37 5.09
N ALA A 148 -10.47 11.09 4.57
CA ALA A 148 -9.73 10.62 3.41
C ALA A 148 -8.84 9.43 3.78
N LEU A 149 -8.06 9.52 4.85
CA LEU A 149 -7.22 8.44 5.36
C LEU A 149 -8.05 7.17 5.65
N LYS A 150 -9.15 7.30 6.38
CA LYS A 150 -10.06 6.19 6.69
C LYS A 150 -10.68 5.54 5.45
N ARG A 151 -11.02 6.32 4.41
CA ARG A 151 -11.55 5.77 3.14
C ARG A 151 -10.51 4.99 2.34
N HIS A 152 -9.23 5.22 2.61
CA HIS A 152 -8.11 4.53 1.98
C HIS A 152 -7.48 3.49 2.93
N ASP A 153 -8.23 3.02 3.93
CA ASP A 153 -7.83 1.98 4.89
C ASP A 153 -6.54 2.33 5.67
N VAL A 154 -6.33 3.62 5.95
CA VAL A 154 -5.27 4.11 6.84
C VAL A 154 -5.87 4.32 8.22
N ASP A 155 -5.70 3.34 9.10
CA ASP A 155 -6.39 3.26 10.38
C ASP A 155 -5.53 3.67 11.57
N THR A 156 -4.23 3.37 11.49
CA THR A 156 -3.23 3.64 12.54
C THR A 156 -2.17 4.65 12.08
N VAL A 157 -1.41 5.18 13.04
CA VAL A 157 -0.22 6.01 12.73
C VAL A 157 0.81 5.21 11.93
N GLY A 158 0.98 3.92 12.22
CA GLY A 158 1.85 3.00 11.48
C GLY A 158 1.44 2.86 10.01
N ASP A 159 0.14 2.72 9.73
CA ASP A 159 -0.37 2.63 8.36
C ASP A 159 -0.06 3.90 7.57
N LEU A 160 -0.21 5.08 8.20
CA LEU A 160 0.14 6.35 7.57
C LEU A 160 1.65 6.44 7.31
N LEU A 161 2.46 5.94 8.24
CA LEU A 161 3.91 5.92 8.10
C LEU A 161 4.35 5.07 6.91
N ASP A 162 3.76 3.89 6.75
CA ASP A 162 4.00 3.02 5.59
C ASP A 162 3.51 3.66 4.29
N ALA A 163 2.34 4.29 4.30
CA ALA A 163 1.81 5.02 3.16
C ALA A 163 2.76 6.14 2.69
N LEU A 164 3.50 6.78 3.60
CA LEU A 164 4.48 7.82 3.27
C LEU A 164 5.76 7.28 2.60
N ARG A 165 6.05 5.97 2.74
CA ARG A 165 7.19 5.34 2.04
C ARG A 165 6.90 5.16 0.56
N LEU A 166 5.65 4.93 0.19
CA LEU A 166 5.26 4.82 -1.20
C LEU A 166 5.32 6.20 -1.90
N PRO A 167 5.97 6.30 -3.08
CA PRO A 167 5.92 7.52 -3.87
C PRO A 167 4.50 7.73 -4.42
N ASN A 168 4.06 8.98 -4.52
CA ASN A 168 2.76 9.39 -5.08
C ASN A 168 1.51 8.94 -4.33
N TRP A 169 1.65 8.15 -3.27
CA TRP A 169 0.51 7.49 -2.67
C TRP A 169 -0.44 8.45 -1.95
N ILE A 170 0.09 9.33 -1.11
CA ILE A 170 -0.74 10.38 -0.48
C ILE A 170 -1.27 11.36 -1.53
N GLN A 171 -0.53 11.58 -2.63
CA GLN A 171 -0.96 12.44 -3.72
C GLN A 171 -2.11 11.86 -4.54
N SER A 172 -2.24 10.54 -4.56
CA SER A 172 -3.23 9.85 -5.38
C SER A 172 -4.57 9.64 -4.65
N PHE A 173 -4.59 9.82 -3.32
CA PHE A 173 -5.82 9.80 -2.53
C PHE A 173 -6.86 10.77 -3.05
N SER A 174 -8.01 10.21 -3.44
CA SER A 174 -9.16 11.00 -3.83
C SER A 174 -9.57 11.92 -2.68
N ASN A 175 -9.84 13.19 -2.98
CA ASN A 175 -10.21 14.23 -2.02
C ASN A 175 -9.09 14.76 -1.10
N ILE A 176 -7.84 14.30 -1.25
CA ILE A 176 -6.67 14.94 -0.63
C ILE A 176 -6.04 15.93 -1.62
N GLY A 177 -6.26 17.22 -1.37
CA GLY A 177 -5.61 18.30 -2.13
C GLY A 177 -4.20 18.60 -1.61
N LYS A 178 -3.41 19.37 -2.38
CA LYS A 178 -2.02 19.76 -2.02
C LYS A 178 -1.88 20.29 -0.60
N GLN A 179 -2.85 21.07 -0.12
CA GLN A 179 -2.84 21.61 1.23
C GLN A 179 -2.94 20.50 2.29
N SER A 180 -3.85 19.55 2.13
CA SER A 180 -3.99 18.39 3.01
C SER A 180 -2.73 17.51 3.00
N GLN A 181 -2.07 17.36 1.85
CA GLN A 181 -0.79 16.63 1.75
C GLN A 181 0.31 17.31 2.57
N ARG A 182 0.39 18.65 2.50
CA ARG A 182 1.32 19.43 3.31
C ARG A 182 1.03 19.29 4.80
N GLU A 183 -0.24 19.39 5.21
CA GLU A 183 -0.64 19.25 6.61
C GLU A 183 -0.28 17.87 7.18
N ILE A 184 -0.48 16.80 6.41
CA ILE A 184 -0.06 15.45 6.78
C ILE A 184 1.45 15.41 7.01
N VAL A 185 2.24 15.86 6.02
CA VAL A 185 3.71 15.83 6.10
C VAL A 185 4.22 16.67 7.27
N GLN A 186 3.74 17.91 7.41
CA GLN A 186 4.13 18.81 8.49
C GLN A 186 3.80 18.22 9.85
N LYS A 187 2.63 17.59 10.01
CA LYS A 187 2.26 16.96 11.28
C LYS A 187 3.18 15.79 11.62
N MET A 188 3.44 14.91 10.66
CA MET A 188 4.31 13.75 10.86
C MET A 188 5.77 14.16 11.13
N GLU A 189 6.28 15.19 10.43
CA GLU A 189 7.61 15.76 10.69
C GLU A 189 7.68 16.44 12.06
N SER A 190 6.64 17.19 12.47
CA SER A 190 6.60 17.88 13.76
C SER A 190 6.65 16.93 14.95
N LEU A 191 6.14 15.70 14.77
CA LEU A 191 6.17 14.63 15.77
C LEU A 191 7.45 13.79 15.72
N GLY A 192 8.37 14.06 14.78
CA GLY A 192 9.58 13.25 14.59
C GLY A 192 9.34 11.90 13.92
N LEU A 193 8.11 11.61 13.50
CA LEU A 193 7.73 10.31 12.95
C LEU A 193 8.15 10.14 11.49
N ALA A 194 8.23 11.22 10.71
CA ALA A 194 8.68 11.15 9.32
C ALA A 194 9.71 12.25 9.02
N ASP A 195 10.55 12.00 8.03
CA ASP A 195 11.57 12.94 7.53
C ASP A 195 11.79 12.76 6.01
N ASP A 196 12.83 13.40 5.47
CA ASP A 196 13.20 13.28 4.06
C ASP A 196 13.68 11.86 3.67
N SER A 197 13.71 10.86 4.55
CA SER A 197 13.89 9.45 4.16
C SER A 197 12.63 8.84 3.55
N TYR A 198 11.45 9.44 3.76
CA TYR A 198 10.18 8.98 3.19
C TYR A 198 9.95 9.55 1.79
N ALA A 199 9.62 8.69 0.83
CA ALA A 199 9.50 9.10 -0.58
C ALA A 199 8.41 10.15 -0.80
N SER A 200 7.25 10.00 -0.16
CA SER A 200 6.17 10.99 -0.24
C SER A 200 6.55 12.32 0.41
N VAL A 201 7.23 12.30 1.56
CA VAL A 201 7.70 13.52 2.25
C VAL A 201 8.63 14.32 1.35
N ARG A 202 9.67 13.68 0.81
CA ARG A 202 10.60 14.33 -0.14
C ARG A 202 9.87 14.95 -1.32
N LYS A 203 8.92 14.21 -1.90
CA LYS A 203 8.20 14.64 -3.11
C LYS A 203 7.28 15.81 -2.83
N ILE A 204 6.51 15.76 -1.74
CA ILE A 204 5.63 16.85 -1.32
C ILE A 204 6.45 18.10 -1.04
N LYS A 205 7.56 18.01 -0.29
CA LYS A 205 8.43 19.16 0.00
C LYS A 205 9.10 19.76 -1.24
N LYS A 206 9.49 18.93 -2.23
CA LYS A 206 9.98 19.43 -3.53
C LYS A 206 8.89 20.17 -4.32
N SER A 207 7.65 19.70 -4.26
CA SER A 207 6.54 20.35 -4.95
C SER A 207 6.15 21.71 -4.36
N VAL A 208 6.48 21.97 -3.09
CA VAL A 208 6.28 23.29 -2.45
C VAL A 208 7.35 24.28 -2.88
N ARG A 209 8.62 23.86 -2.88
CA ARG A 209 9.77 24.69 -3.28
C ARG A 209 9.76 25.16 -4.73
N ASN A 210 8.98 24.52 -5.60
CA ASN A 210 8.86 24.90 -7.02
C ASN A 210 7.66 25.83 -7.29
N VAL A 211 6.92 26.23 -6.26
CA VAL A 211 5.72 27.09 -6.35
C VAL A 211 5.94 28.44 -5.62
N GLU A 212 7.02 28.55 -4.86
CA GLU A 212 7.58 29.79 -4.30
C GLU A 212 8.67 30.34 -5.23
#